data_AF-A0A2H1VSX4-F1
#
_entry.id   AF-A0A2H1VSX4-F1
#
_cell.length_a   1.000
_cell.length_b   1.000
_cell.length_c   1.000
_cell.angle_alpha   90.00
_cell.angle_beta   90.00
_cell.angle_gamma   90.00
#
_symmetry.space_group_name_H-M   'P 1'
#
loop_
_entity.id
_entity.type
_entity.pdbx_description
1 polymer ?
#
loop_
_entity_poly.entity_id
_entity_poly.type
_entity_poly.pdbx_seq_one_letter_code
_entity_poly.pdbx_strand_id
1 'polypeptide(L)'
;MKLLVLTAIVAVVASNPLTGNAKWPWQVGKEYVYDVNTYTWTKFENSNSNGNAFKSQFVIRVLAPGHLQAKLQNPTQTQIQGVLDINKVPSDLKYQPVPKIDEVFEIFVDGGRVLSLKVPSSLSSADVNI
;
A
#
# COMPACT_ATOMS: atom_id res chain seq x y z
N MET A 1 3.05 -10.88 55.91
CA MET A 1 3.99 -10.92 54.77
C MET A 1 3.24 -10.47 53.52
N LYS A 2 3.70 -9.40 52.85
CA LYS A 2 3.07 -8.87 51.63
C LYS A 2 3.73 -9.54 50.42
N LEU A 3 2.98 -10.30 49.63
CA LEU A 3 3.43 -10.79 48.32
C LEU A 3 3.32 -9.65 47.31
N LEU A 4 4.46 -9.23 46.76
CA LEU A 4 4.51 -8.38 45.56
C LEU A 4 4.45 -9.30 44.35
N VAL A 5 3.37 -9.21 43.58
CA VAL A 5 3.25 -9.90 42.29
C VAL A 5 3.85 -8.97 41.23
N LEU A 6 4.99 -9.36 40.68
CA LEU A 6 5.65 -8.66 39.60
C LEU A 6 5.00 -9.10 38.27
N THR A 7 4.09 -8.30 37.73
CA THR A 7 3.53 -8.52 36.39
C THR A 7 4.53 -8.04 35.34
N ALA A 8 5.29 -8.98 34.77
CA ALA A 8 6.08 -8.73 33.58
C ALA A 8 5.15 -8.71 32.35
N ILE A 9 4.95 -7.55 31.75
CA ILE A 9 4.29 -7.43 30.45
C ILE A 9 5.34 -7.79 29.39
N VAL A 10 5.37 -9.05 28.97
CA VAL A 10 6.12 -9.45 27.79
C VAL A 10 5.32 -9.01 26.57
N ALA A 11 5.69 -7.87 25.99
CA ALA A 11 5.22 -7.49 24.66
C ALA A 11 5.81 -8.49 23.65
N VAL A 12 5.06 -9.54 23.34
CA VAL A 12 5.34 -10.41 22.20
C VAL A 12 5.08 -9.57 20.95
N VAL A 13 6.15 -9.04 20.35
CA VAL A 13 6.11 -8.59 18.96
C VAL A 13 6.06 -9.87 18.13
N ALA A 14 4.84 -10.35 17.87
CA ALA A 14 4.64 -11.54 17.05
C ALA A 14 4.97 -11.21 15.59
N SER A 15 6.19 -11.46 15.17
CA SER A 15 6.46 -11.84 13.78
C SER A 15 5.90 -13.26 13.60
N ASN A 16 4.59 -13.36 13.36
CA ASN A 16 3.94 -14.66 13.18
C ASN A 16 4.50 -15.34 11.91
N PRO A 17 5.00 -16.58 11.98
CA PRO A 17 5.30 -17.36 10.80
C PRO A 17 4.00 -17.63 10.04
N LEU A 18 4.05 -17.54 8.70
CA LEU A 18 2.94 -17.69 7.74
C LEU A 18 2.29 -19.10 7.72
N THR A 19 2.48 -19.94 8.74
CA THR A 19 2.08 -21.35 8.75
C THR A 19 0.91 -21.66 9.69
N GLY A 20 0.35 -20.68 10.39
CA GLY A 20 -0.90 -20.87 11.14
C GLY A 20 -2.09 -20.45 10.28
N ASN A 21 -2.91 -21.42 9.84
CA ASN A 21 -4.22 -21.24 9.16
C ASN A 21 -4.62 -19.76 9.05
N ALA A 22 -4.14 -19.10 7.99
CA ALA A 22 -4.22 -17.64 7.86
C ALA A 22 -5.71 -17.25 7.90
N LYS A 23 -6.16 -16.75 9.06
CA LYS A 23 -7.51 -16.24 9.17
C LYS A 23 -7.64 -15.14 8.14
N TRP A 24 -8.61 -15.31 7.25
CA TRP A 24 -9.00 -14.31 6.25
C TRP A 24 -9.11 -12.93 6.92
N PRO A 25 -8.22 -11.97 6.61
CA PRO A 25 -8.10 -10.73 7.40
C PRO A 25 -9.26 -9.75 7.14
N TRP A 26 -10.01 -9.97 6.07
CA TRP A 26 -10.99 -9.04 5.55
C TRP A 26 -12.42 -9.48 5.85
N GLN A 27 -13.22 -8.62 6.46
CA GLN A 27 -14.61 -8.94 6.79
C GLN A 27 -15.52 -8.63 5.61
N VAL A 28 -16.39 -9.57 5.23
CA VAL A 28 -17.36 -9.38 4.14
C VAL A 28 -18.26 -8.18 4.44
N GLY A 29 -18.49 -7.35 3.43
CA GLY A 29 -19.29 -6.12 3.54
C GLY A 29 -18.55 -4.94 4.17
N LYS A 30 -17.27 -5.10 4.56
CA LYS A 30 -16.44 -3.99 5.02
C LYS A 30 -15.64 -3.36 3.89
N GLU A 31 -15.30 -2.10 4.12
CA GLU A 31 -14.37 -1.32 3.33
C GLU A 31 -13.11 -1.05 4.16
N TYR A 32 -11.96 -1.12 3.50
CA TYR A 32 -10.65 -0.84 4.07
C TYR A 32 -9.98 0.21 3.19
N VAL A 33 -9.42 1.24 3.83
CA VAL A 33 -8.74 2.34 3.14
C VAL A 33 -7.30 2.39 3.62
N TYR A 34 -6.36 2.37 2.68
CA TYR A 34 -4.93 2.44 2.95
C TYR A 34 -4.32 3.63 2.24
N ASP A 35 -3.52 4.42 2.94
CA ASP A 35 -2.73 5.47 2.29
C ASP A 35 -1.51 4.84 1.61
N VAL A 36 -1.44 4.98 0.28
CA VAL A 36 -0.31 4.54 -0.53
C VAL A 36 0.59 5.73 -0.81
N ASN A 37 1.85 5.64 -0.42
CA ASN A 37 2.87 6.62 -0.72
C ASN A 37 4.09 5.87 -1.27
N THR A 38 4.45 6.13 -2.53
CA THR A 38 5.64 5.55 -3.16
C THR A 38 6.60 6.64 -3.60
N TYR A 39 7.89 6.33 -3.49
CA TYR A 39 8.98 7.23 -3.85
C TYR A 39 10.06 6.40 -4.51
N THR A 40 10.45 6.79 -5.72
CA THR A 40 11.53 6.18 -6.46
C THR A 40 12.49 7.29 -6.88
N TRP A 41 13.78 7.15 -6.60
CA TRP A 41 14.77 8.11 -7.04
C TRP A 41 16.11 7.46 -7.36
N THR A 42 16.91 8.19 -8.11
CA THR A 42 18.28 7.87 -8.46
C THR A 42 19.15 9.11 -8.24
N LYS A 43 20.44 8.88 -8.03
CA LYS A 43 21.45 9.93 -7.83
C LYS A 43 22.77 9.44 -8.44
N PHE A 44 23.38 10.28 -9.27
CA PHE A 44 24.75 10.06 -9.70
C PHE A 44 25.72 10.69 -8.68
N GLU A 45 26.95 10.18 -8.62
CA GLU A 45 27.94 10.70 -7.68
C GLU A 45 28.11 12.21 -7.86
N ASN A 46 28.09 12.95 -6.75
CA ASN A 46 28.16 14.41 -6.72
C ASN A 46 27.07 15.16 -7.53
N SER A 47 25.95 14.53 -7.87
CA SER A 47 24.80 15.18 -8.54
C SER A 47 23.61 15.39 -7.60
N ASN A 48 22.62 16.15 -8.07
CA ASN A 48 21.28 16.13 -7.48
C ASN A 48 20.59 14.79 -7.74
N SER A 49 19.66 14.42 -6.86
CA SER A 49 18.75 13.28 -7.07
C SER A 49 17.63 13.66 -8.05
N ASN A 50 17.15 12.67 -8.79
CA ASN A 50 15.98 12.76 -9.64
C ASN A 50 15.07 11.54 -9.44
N GLY A 51 13.77 11.70 -9.54
CA GLY A 51 12.84 10.62 -9.25
C GLY A 51 11.37 10.97 -9.44
N ASN A 52 10.51 10.08 -8.95
CA ASN A 52 9.06 10.20 -8.98
C ASN A 52 8.50 9.92 -7.58
N ALA A 53 7.43 10.62 -7.22
CA ALA A 53 6.58 10.25 -6.11
C ALA A 53 5.15 10.03 -6.58
N PHE A 54 4.48 9.05 -6.01
CA PHE A 54 3.07 8.76 -6.24
C PHE A 54 2.34 8.63 -4.91
N LYS A 55 1.11 9.14 -4.86
CA LYS A 55 0.22 9.06 -3.70
C LYS A 55 -1.19 8.73 -4.13
N SER A 56 -1.85 7.87 -3.36
CA SER A 56 -3.26 7.54 -3.55
C SER A 56 -3.83 6.91 -2.28
N GLN A 57 -5.16 6.78 -2.22
CA GLN A 57 -5.84 5.94 -1.25
C GLN A 57 -6.22 4.62 -1.93
N PHE A 58 -5.68 3.50 -1.47
CA PHE A 58 -6.09 2.19 -1.93
C PHE A 58 -7.31 1.73 -1.15
N VAL A 59 -8.46 1.73 -1.81
CA VAL A 59 -9.75 1.37 -1.22
C VAL A 59 -10.08 -0.05 -1.62
N ILE A 60 -10.36 -0.91 -0.63
CA ILE A 60 -10.74 -2.32 -0.82
C ILE A 60 -12.11 -2.55 -0.21
N ARG A 61 -13.06 -3.03 -1.01
CA ARG A 61 -14.36 -3.53 -0.56
C ARG A 61 -14.41 -5.05 -0.66
N VAL A 62 -14.82 -5.70 0.42
CA VAL A 62 -14.90 -7.17 0.50
C VAL A 62 -16.30 -7.60 0.10
N LEU A 63 -16.42 -8.22 -1.08
CA LEU A 63 -17.72 -8.66 -1.59
C LEU A 63 -18.14 -10.02 -1.04
N ALA A 64 -17.18 -10.96 -1.00
CA ALA A 64 -17.34 -12.31 -0.48
C ALA A 64 -15.97 -12.83 -0.01
N PRO A 65 -15.90 -13.96 0.72
CA PRO A 65 -14.63 -14.59 1.05
C PRO A 65 -13.81 -14.84 -0.22
N GLY A 66 -12.59 -14.30 -0.31
CA GLY A 66 -11.73 -14.43 -1.49
C GLY A 66 -12.01 -13.45 -2.64
N HIS A 67 -13.10 -12.66 -2.60
CA HIS A 67 -13.48 -11.75 -3.68
C HIS A 67 -13.51 -10.30 -3.21
N LEU A 68 -12.61 -9.48 -3.76
CA LEU A 68 -12.48 -8.07 -3.41
C LEU A 68 -12.72 -7.19 -4.65
N GLN A 69 -13.28 -6.01 -4.43
CA GLN A 69 -13.20 -4.89 -5.36
C GLN A 69 -12.24 -3.86 -4.80
N ALA A 70 -11.40 -3.29 -5.66
CA ALA A 70 -10.45 -2.27 -5.26
C ALA A 70 -10.37 -1.12 -6.26
N LYS A 71 -9.89 0.04 -5.79
CA LYS A 71 -9.58 1.20 -6.64
C LYS A 71 -8.49 2.06 -5.99
N LEU A 72 -7.79 2.83 -6.83
CA LEU A 72 -6.91 3.91 -6.39
C LEU A 72 -7.71 5.22 -6.35
N GLN A 73 -8.07 5.68 -5.16
CA GLN A 73 -8.79 6.93 -4.98
C GLN A 73 -7.83 8.11 -4.92
N ASN A 74 -8.18 9.20 -5.63
CA ASN A 74 -7.41 10.45 -5.70
C ASN A 74 -5.92 10.22 -6.03
N PRO A 75 -5.59 9.47 -7.09
CA PRO A 75 -4.21 9.23 -7.47
C PRO A 75 -3.52 10.53 -7.89
N THR A 76 -2.33 10.76 -7.37
CA THR A 76 -1.52 11.94 -7.68
C THR A 76 -0.06 11.55 -7.84
N GLN A 77 0.66 12.27 -8.70
CA GLN A 77 2.09 12.05 -8.93
C GLN A 77 2.85 13.37 -9.05
N THR A 78 4.17 13.30 -8.90
CA THR A 78 5.07 14.42 -9.12
C THR A 78 6.48 13.95 -9.44
N GLN A 79 7.26 14.80 -10.08
CA GLN A 79 8.69 14.61 -10.27
C GLN A 79 9.43 15.12 -9.04
N ILE A 80 10.45 14.38 -8.62
CA ILE A 80 11.35 14.79 -7.55
C ILE A 80 12.64 15.29 -8.18
N GLN A 81 13.06 16.51 -7.83
CA GLN A 81 14.35 17.07 -8.25
C GLN A 81 15.05 17.74 -7.06
N GLY A 82 16.34 17.49 -6.91
CA GLY A 82 17.18 18.17 -5.92
C GLY A 82 17.88 17.22 -4.95
N VAL A 83 18.29 17.73 -3.80
CA VAL A 83 18.97 16.92 -2.78
C VAL A 83 17.93 16.17 -1.96
N LEU A 84 17.93 14.84 -2.06
CA LEU A 84 17.11 13.97 -1.22
C LEU A 84 17.93 13.30 -0.13
N ASP A 85 17.35 13.21 1.06
CA ASP A 85 17.85 12.42 2.17
C ASP A 85 17.14 11.07 2.18
N ILE A 86 17.90 9.98 2.05
CA ILE A 86 17.36 8.60 2.01
C ILE A 86 16.60 8.23 3.28
N ASN A 87 16.85 8.92 4.40
CA ASN A 87 16.21 8.66 5.68
C ASN A 87 14.96 9.53 5.90
N LYS A 88 14.57 10.37 4.93
CA LYS A 88 13.44 11.28 5.07
C LYS A 88 12.48 11.16 3.91
N VAL A 89 11.20 11.20 4.26
CA VAL A 89 10.12 11.35 3.28
C VAL A 89 10.24 12.76 2.68
N PRO A 90 10.30 12.91 1.34
CA PRO A 90 10.31 14.22 0.72
C PRO A 90 9.06 15.03 1.11
N SER A 91 9.26 16.23 1.65
CA SER A 91 8.19 17.20 1.94
C SER A 91 8.05 18.21 0.80
N ASP A 92 6.92 18.92 0.75
CA ASP A 92 6.71 20.08 -0.14
C ASP A 92 6.71 19.81 -1.66
N LEU A 93 6.54 18.54 -2.05
CA LEU A 93 6.36 18.17 -3.45
C LEU A 93 5.02 18.66 -4.00
N LYS A 94 5.04 19.18 -5.24
CA LYS A 94 3.85 19.68 -5.94
C LYS A 94 3.18 18.57 -6.74
N TYR A 95 2.18 17.93 -6.15
CA TYR A 95 1.44 16.82 -6.74
C TYR A 95 0.46 17.28 -7.83
N GLN A 96 0.30 16.47 -8.87
CA GLN A 96 -0.68 16.62 -9.93
C GLN A 96 -1.56 15.36 -10.01
N PRO A 97 -2.86 15.48 -10.28
CA PRO A 97 -3.74 14.32 -10.46
C PRO A 97 -3.27 13.40 -11.60
N VAL A 98 -3.44 12.09 -11.43
CA VAL A 98 -3.26 11.11 -12.49
C VAL A 98 -4.64 10.66 -12.97
N PRO A 99 -5.07 11.04 -14.19
CA PRO A 99 -6.40 10.69 -14.64
C PRO A 99 -6.49 9.20 -15.00
N LYS A 100 -7.70 8.63 -14.90
CA LYS A 100 -8.10 7.30 -15.42
C LYS A 100 -7.58 6.07 -14.68
N ILE A 101 -6.71 6.21 -13.69
CA ILE A 101 -6.22 5.06 -12.92
C ILE A 101 -7.04 4.79 -11.64
N ASP A 102 -8.12 5.55 -11.44
CA ASP A 102 -9.08 5.42 -10.34
C ASP A 102 -10.24 4.46 -10.63
N GLU A 103 -10.17 3.74 -11.75
CA GLU A 103 -11.15 2.73 -12.12
C GLU A 103 -11.14 1.53 -11.15
N VAL A 104 -12.32 0.94 -10.96
CA VAL A 104 -12.50 -0.23 -10.08
C VAL A 104 -12.00 -1.49 -10.77
N PHE A 105 -11.25 -2.32 -10.05
CA PHE A 105 -10.81 -3.64 -10.48
C PHE A 105 -11.13 -4.71 -9.43
N GLU A 106 -11.12 -5.98 -9.84
CA GLU A 106 -11.41 -7.11 -8.95
C GLU A 106 -10.11 -7.85 -8.58
N ILE A 107 -10.02 -8.28 -7.32
CA ILE A 107 -8.90 -9.09 -6.80
C ILE A 107 -9.47 -10.39 -6.26
N PHE A 108 -8.93 -11.51 -6.73
CA PHE A 108 -9.24 -12.84 -6.21
C PHE A 108 -8.09 -13.32 -5.33
N VAL A 109 -8.42 -13.77 -4.12
CA VAL A 109 -7.44 -14.15 -3.09
C VAL A 109 -7.82 -15.47 -2.46
N ASP A 110 -6.83 -16.32 -2.19
CA ASP A 110 -6.98 -17.54 -1.40
C ASP A 110 -5.90 -17.62 -0.32
N GLY A 111 -6.30 -17.79 0.94
CA GLY A 111 -5.38 -17.89 2.08
C GLY A 111 -4.37 -16.74 2.23
N GLY A 112 -4.69 -15.54 1.71
CA GLY A 112 -3.78 -14.38 1.68
C GLY A 112 -2.90 -14.26 0.43
N ARG A 113 -3.02 -15.20 -0.53
CA ARG A 113 -2.35 -15.16 -1.83
C ARG A 113 -3.27 -14.58 -2.89
N VAL A 114 -2.82 -13.58 -3.63
CA VAL A 114 -3.53 -13.09 -4.83
C VAL A 114 -3.43 -14.16 -5.93
N LEU A 115 -4.58 -14.61 -6.42
CA LEU A 115 -4.70 -15.59 -7.50
C LEU A 115 -4.84 -14.92 -8.88
N SER A 116 -5.63 -13.85 -8.95
CA SER A 116 -5.83 -13.09 -10.18
C SER A 116 -6.28 -11.66 -9.92
N LEU A 117 -6.05 -10.82 -10.92
CA LEU A 117 -6.54 -9.45 -11.01
C LEU A 117 -7.38 -9.33 -12.29
N LYS A 118 -8.55 -8.73 -12.18
CA LYS A 118 -9.37 -8.37 -13.35
C LYS A 118 -9.44 -6.86 -13.42
N VAL A 119 -8.59 -6.30 -14.27
CA VAL A 119 -8.43 -4.86 -14.47
C VAL A 119 -9.25 -4.39 -15.69
N PRO A 120 -9.73 -3.13 -15.70
CA PRO A 120 -10.38 -2.54 -16.86
C PRO A 120 -9.47 -2.53 -18.09
N SER A 121 -10.04 -2.84 -19.26
CA SER A 121 -9.32 -2.84 -20.54
C SER A 121 -8.97 -1.44 -21.06
N SER A 122 -9.53 -0.40 -20.45
CA SER A 122 -9.21 1.01 -20.72
C SER A 122 -7.86 1.43 -20.16
N LEU A 123 -7.33 0.70 -19.18
CA LEU A 123 -6.03 0.99 -18.56
C LEU A 123 -4.89 0.61 -19.49
N SER A 124 -3.88 1.47 -19.58
CA SER A 124 -2.65 1.12 -20.28
C SER A 124 -1.83 0.10 -19.48
N SER A 125 -0.90 -0.59 -20.14
CA SER A 125 0.03 -1.48 -19.43
C SER A 125 0.88 -0.74 -18.39
N ALA A 126 1.15 0.55 -18.59
CA ALA A 126 1.85 1.35 -17.60
C ALA A 126 0.99 1.54 -16.35
N ASP A 127 -0.28 1.86 -16.52
CA ASP A 127 -1.22 2.09 -15.41
C ASP A 127 -1.46 0.83 -14.56
N VAL A 128 -1.50 -0.34 -15.19
CA VAL A 128 -1.65 -1.64 -14.51
C VAL A 128 -0.42 -2.00 -13.67
N ASN A 129 0.75 -1.43 -13.98
CA ASN A 129 2.02 -1.71 -13.30
C ASN A 129 2.37 -0.71 -12.19
N ILE A 130 1.50 0.28 -11.93
CA ILE A 130 1.62 1.20 -10.79
C ILE A 130 1.22 0.49 -9.51
#